data_AF-A0A1V5MTY9-F1
#
_entry.id   AF-A0A1V5MTY9-F1
#
_cell.length_a   1.000
_cell.length_b   1.000
_cell.length_c   1.000
_cell.angle_alpha   90.00
_cell.angle_beta   90.00
_cell.angle_gamma   90.00
#
_symmetry.space_group_name_H-M   'P 1'
#
loop_
_entity.id
_entity.type
_entity.pdbx_description
1 polymer ?
#
loop_
_entity_poly.entity_id
_entity_poly.type
_entity_poly.pdbx_seq_one_letter_code
_entity_poly.pdbx_strand_id
1 'polypeptide(L)' 'MDGKGRWMDNVFIERLWKSVKYEDIYLKAYASMVEVKNGLATYFKFYNAKRWHNSFDRKTPNMVYFGTLPQKQAAA' A
#
# COMPACT_ATOMS: atom_id res chain seq x y z
N MET A 1 9.91 3.34 -24.36
CA MET A 1 9.27 2.56 -23.27
C MET A 1 8.06 3.37 -22.89
N ASP A 2 6.94 3.14 -23.57
CA ASP A 2 5.78 4.01 -23.42
C ASP A 2 4.65 3.08 -23.01
N GLY A 3 4.76 2.48 -21.83
CA GLY A 3 3.81 1.52 -21.24
C GLY A 3 2.41 2.10 -20.95
N LYS A 4 2.03 3.17 -21.65
CA LYS A 4 0.77 3.88 -21.55
C LYS A 4 -0.36 2.90 -21.89
N GLY A 5 -1.18 2.55 -20.89
CA GLY A 5 -2.34 1.67 -21.07
C GLY A 5 -2.10 0.18 -20.86
N ARG A 6 -0.95 -0.26 -20.33
CA ARG A 6 -0.76 -1.67 -19.97
C ARG A 6 -1.54 -2.01 -18.70
N TRP A 7 -2.46 -2.97 -18.81
CA TRP A 7 -3.26 -3.44 -17.67
C TRP A 7 -2.40 -3.99 -16.51
N MET A 8 -1.23 -4.58 -16.80
CA MET A 8 -0.31 -5.11 -15.79
C MET A 8 0.25 -4.02 -14.86
N ASP A 9 0.47 -2.81 -15.37
CA ASP A 9 0.98 -1.72 -14.55
C ASP A 9 -0.12 -1.21 -13.59
N ASN A 10 -1.39 -1.37 -13.95
CA ASN A 10 -2.53 -0.95 -13.12
C ASN A 10 -2.97 -2.02 -12.12
N VAL A 11 -2.68 -3.31 -12.35
CA VAL A 11 -3.23 -4.42 -11.55
C VAL A 11 -2.89 -4.30 -10.06
N PHE A 12 -1.71 -3.78 -9.74
CA PHE A 12 -1.28 -3.59 -8.34
C PHE A 12 -2.03 -2.44 -7.68
N ILE A 13 -2.21 -1.33 -8.40
CA ILE A 13 -2.95 -0.15 -7.93
C ILE A 13 -4.43 -0.50 -7.73
N GLU A 14 -5.03 -1.23 -8.66
CA GLU A 14 -6.43 -1.68 -8.55
C GLU A 14 -6.66 -2.60 -7.35
N ARG A 15 -5.77 -3.57 -7.10
CA ARG A 15 -5.85 -4.47 -5.94
C ARG A 15 -5.72 -3.70 -4.62
N LEU A 16 -4.81 -2.72 -4.57
CA LEU A 16 -4.66 -1.84 -3.41
C LEU A 16 -5.97 -1.09 -3.15
N TRP A 17 -6.52 -0.43 -4.17
CA TRP A 17 -7.75 0.36 -4.04
C TRP A 17 -8.98 -0.48 -3.72
N LYS A 18 -9.04 -1.74 -4.20
CA LYS A 18 -10.09 -2.68 -3.77
C LYS A 18 -10.02 -2.91 -2.26
N SER A 19 -8.82 -3.16 -1.72
CA SER A 19 -8.65 -3.39 -0.27
C SER A 19 -9.05 -2.15 0.54
N VAL A 20 -8.53 -0.97 0.15
CA VAL A 20 -8.85 0.31 0.80
C VAL A 20 -10.36 0.59 0.82
N LYS A 21 -11.04 0.38 -0.32
CA LYS A 21 -12.48 0.66 -0.42
C LYS A 21 -13.31 -0.25 0.50
N TYR A 22 -13.06 -1.56 0.45
CA TYR A 22 -13.88 -2.52 1.17
C TYR A 22 -13.58 -2.59 2.67
N GLU A 23 -12.35 -2.32 3.08
CA GLU A 23 -11.94 -2.47 4.48
C GLU A 23 -11.94 -1.15 5.25
N ASP A 24 -12.03 -0.01 4.57
CA ASP A 24 -11.96 1.31 5.20
C ASP A 24 -13.10 2.21 4.75
N ILE A 25 -13.10 2.63 3.47
CA ILE A 25 -13.99 3.69 2.99
C ILE A 25 -15.47 3.30 3.09
N TYR A 26 -15.84 2.10 2.63
CA TYR A 26 -17.24 1.65 2.64
C TYR A 26 -17.74 1.31 4.05
N LEU A 27 -16.85 0.90 4.96
CA LEU A 27 -17.24 0.61 6.34
C LEU A 27 -17.42 1.87 7.18
N LYS A 28 -16.60 2.89 6.94
CA LYS A 28 -16.56 4.09 7.77
C LYS A 28 -17.43 5.22 7.27
N ALA A 29 -17.81 5.21 5.98
CA ALA A 29 -18.73 6.17 5.37
C ALA A 29 -18.45 7.63 5.79
N TYR A 30 -17.18 8.04 5.64
CA TYR A 30 -16.69 9.35 6.10
C TYR A 30 -17.57 10.52 5.64
N ALA A 31 -17.83 11.46 6.56
CA ALA A 31 -18.71 12.59 6.32
C ALA A 31 -17.98 13.80 5.70
N SER A 32 -16.65 13.86 5.82
CA SER A 32 -15.84 14.95 5.26
C SER A 32 -14.52 14.50 4.67
N MET A 33 -13.95 15.34 3.79
CA MET A 33 -12.64 15.10 3.19
C MET A 33 -11.51 15.04 4.23
N VAL A 34 -11.63 15.81 5.32
CA VAL A 34 -10.64 15.81 6.41
C VAL A 34 -10.63 14.44 7.10
N GLU A 35 -11.81 13.88 7.37
CA GLU A 35 -11.94 12.55 7.96
C GLU A 35 -11.39 11.46 7.03
N VAL A 36 -11.73 11.51 5.73
CA VAL A 36 -11.17 10.58 4.73
C VAL A 36 -9.65 10.62 4.75
N LYS A 37 -9.04 11.82 4.73
CA LYS A 37 -7.59 11.97 4.71
C LYS A 37 -6.94 11.34 5.95
N ASN A 38 -7.48 11.62 7.14
CA ASN A 38 -6.98 11.05 8.39
C ASN A 38 -7.17 9.53 8.43
N GLY A 39 -8.34 9.07 7.99
CA GLY A 39 -8.70 7.68 7.83
C GLY A 39 -7.75 6.89 6.98
N LEU A 40 -7.50 7.36 5.77
CA LEU A 40 -6.56 6.78 4.83
C LEU A 40 -5.14 6.78 5.39
N ALA A 41 -4.70 7.86 6.05
CA ALA A 41 -3.38 7.88 6.69
C ALA A 41 -3.23 6.77 7.75
N THR A 42 -4.27 6.56 8.57
CA THR A 42 -4.31 5.45 9.54
C THR A 42 -4.33 4.09 8.83
N TYR A 43 -5.17 3.92 7.82
CA TYR A 43 -5.28 2.66 7.06
C TYR A 43 -3.96 2.28 6.39
N PHE A 44 -3.31 3.21 5.69
CA PHE A 44 -2.03 2.94 5.02
C PHE A 44 -0.90 2.67 6.01
N LYS A 45 -0.90 3.31 7.18
CA LYS A 45 0.05 2.96 8.25
C LYS A 45 -0.15 1.50 8.71
N PHE A 46 -1.39 1.06 8.88
CA PHE A 46 -1.71 -0.33 9.19
C PHE A 46 -1.32 -1.29 8.05
N TYR A 47 -1.75 -0.99 6.83
CA TYR A 47 -1.51 -1.80 5.64
C TYR A 47 -0.01 -2.04 5.42
N ASN A 48 0.81 -0.98 5.51
CA ASN A 48 2.24 -1.07 5.26
C ASN A 48 3.03 -1.72 6.40
N ALA A 49 2.63 -1.49 7.65
CA ALA A 49 3.43 -1.91 8.81
C ALA A 49 2.96 -3.19 9.50
N LYS A 50 1.69 -3.59 9.34
CA LYS A 50 1.08 -4.67 10.14
C LYS A 50 0.36 -5.72 9.31
N ARG A 51 -0.18 -5.39 8.14
CA ARG A 51 -0.92 -6.35 7.31
C ARG A 51 0.03 -7.40 6.73
N TRP A 52 -0.28 -8.67 6.98
CA TRP A 52 0.41 -9.77 6.32
C TRP A 52 -0.15 -10.01 4.92
N HIS A 53 0.75 -10.25 3.97
CA HIS A 53 0.39 -10.59 2.60
C HIS A 53 0.90 -11.99 2.26
N ASN A 54 0.00 -12.87 1.82
CA ASN A 54 0.38 -14.23 1.38
C ASN A 54 1.36 -14.19 0.20
N SER A 55 1.19 -13.24 -0.72
CA SER A 55 2.10 -13.03 -1.84
C SER A 55 3.49 -12.53 -1.44
N PHE A 56 3.69 -12.12 -0.18
CA PHE A 56 4.98 -11.66 0.36
C PHE A 56 5.52 -12.65 1.42
N ASP A 57 5.18 -13.93 1.34
CA ASP A 57 5.57 -14.94 2.35
C ASP A 57 5.22 -14.51 3.79
N ARG A 58 4.01 -13.97 3.97
CA ARG A 58 3.50 -13.44 5.24
C ARG A 58 4.30 -12.25 5.80
N LYS A 59 5.06 -11.54 4.95
CA LYS A 59 5.71 -10.27 5.30
C LYS A 59 4.76 -9.08 5.07
N THR A 60 5.10 -7.96 5.70
CA THR A 60 4.42 -6.68 5.47
C THR A 60 5.05 -5.94 4.29
N PRO A 61 4.33 -5.02 3.63
CA PRO A 61 4.88 -4.23 2.54
C PRO A 61 6.16 -3.48 2.94
N ASN A 62 6.23 -2.95 4.17
CA ASN A 62 7.44 -2.30 4.68
C ASN A 62 8.62 -3.27 4.75
N MET A 63 8.42 -4.50 5.26
CA MET A 63 9.50 -5.49 5.36
C MET A 63 10.08 -5.83 3.98
N VAL A 64 9.22 -5.97 2.97
CA VAL A 64 9.66 -6.22 1.60
C VAL A 64 10.42 -5.01 1.06
N TYR A 65 9.81 -3.83 1.12
CA TYR A 65 10.41 -2.60 0.59
C TYR A 65 11.79 -2.31 1.19
N PHE A 66 11.87 -2.23 2.54
CA PHE A 66 13.13 -1.93 3.22
C PHE A 66 14.15 -3.07 3.10
N GLY A 67 13.72 -4.33 2.96
CA GLY A 67 14.61 -5.46 2.70
C GLY A 67 15.19 -5.48 1.28
N THR A 68 14.55 -4.81 0.32
CA THR A 68 15.03 -4.68 -1.08
C THR A 68 15.85 -3.43 -1.35
N LEU A 69 15.93 -2.50 -0.38
CA LEU A 69 16.74 -1.31 -0.56
C LEU A 69 18.23 -1.68 -0.63
N PRO A 70 19.01 -1.07 -1.53
CA PRO A 70 20.45 -1.26 -1.55
C PRO A 70 21.04 -0.87 -0.20
N GLN A 71 21.87 -1.74 0.39
CA GLN A 71 22.71 -1.33 1.51
C GLN A 71 23.61 -0.20 1.00
N LYS A 72 23.46 1.00 1.58
CA LYS A 72 24.46 2.05 1.40
C LYS A 72 25.78 1.48 1.91
N GLN A 73 26.74 1.25 1.03
CA GLN A 73 28.11 1.00 1.44
C GLN A 73 28.54 2.23 2.27
N ALA A 74 28.90 1.99 3.53
CA ALA A 74 29.57 3.02 4.31
C ALA A 74 30.88 3.31 3.60
N ALA A 75 31.09 4.57 3.20
CA ALA A 75 32.40 5.00 2.70
C ALA A 75 33.42 4.78 3.83
N ALA A 76 34.45 3.99 3.55
CA ALA A 76 35.58 3.76 4.43
C ALA A 76 36.47 4.99 4.52
#